data_AF-A0A8D8GV87-F1
#
_entry.id   AF-A0A8D8GV87-F1
#
_cell.length_a   1.000
_cell.length_b   1.000
_cell.length_c   1.000
_cell.angle_alpha   90.00
_cell.angle_beta   90.00
_cell.angle_gamma   90.00
#
_symmetry.space_group_name_H-M   'P 1'
#
loop_
_entity.id
_entity.type
_entity.pdbx_description
1 polymer ?
#
loop_
_entity_poly.entity_id
_entity_poly.type
_entity_poly.pdbx_seq_one_letter_code
_entity_poly.pdbx_strand_id
1 'polypeptide(L)'
;EGVRFGCVGMAVFILSSSLYSMVIERLIDKFGARPIYIGGLILNSFGMVVMAIFKIKATVFVCCITMGIKYATMYSLPFLLISHYHLNNSFDKKDKILPQIVQKRGFGADISTLSSMLFLAQVIISLSIGSIIDAFGTTTIVVYSAGLFSSLAAFAATQVWFMDL
;
A
#
# COMPACT_ATOMS: atom_id res chain seq x y z
N GLU A 1 27.49 13.04 3.31
CA GLU A 1 27.14 12.17 2.15
C GLU A 1 25.77 11.50 2.27
N GLY A 2 25.36 11.07 3.47
CA GLY A 2 24.06 10.40 3.67
C GLY A 2 22.83 11.20 3.22
N VAL A 3 22.82 12.53 3.41
CA VAL A 3 21.69 13.39 2.99
C VAL A 3 21.50 13.39 1.47
N ARG A 4 22.59 13.49 0.69
CA ARG A 4 22.53 13.41 -0.79
C ARG A 4 22.02 12.05 -1.26
N PHE A 5 22.48 10.97 -0.64
CA PHE A 5 21.98 9.62 -0.92
C PHE A 5 20.50 9.47 -0.57
N GLY A 6 20.06 10.05 0.54
CA GLY A 6 18.65 10.09 0.94
C GLY A 6 17.79 10.84 -0.07
N CYS A 7 18.21 12.03 -0.51
CA CYS A 7 17.48 12.82 -1.51
C CYS A 7 17.36 12.05 -2.85
N VAL A 8 18.44 11.41 -3.30
CA VAL A 8 18.43 10.62 -4.54
C VAL A 8 17.53 9.38 -4.40
N GLY A 9 17.56 8.70 -3.25
CA GLY A 9 16.67 7.57 -2.96
C GLY A 9 15.20 7.97 -2.96
N MET A 10 14.86 9.10 -2.31
CA MET A 10 13.50 9.64 -2.32
C MET A 10 13.05 10.09 -3.71
N ALA A 11 13.96 10.66 -4.52
CA ALA A 11 13.65 11.00 -5.91
C ALA A 11 13.29 9.76 -6.73
N VAL A 12 14.08 8.68 -6.62
CA VAL A 12 13.79 7.41 -7.31
C VAL A 12 12.49 6.78 -6.81
N PHE A 13 12.18 6.88 -5.52
CA PHE A 13 10.90 6.44 -4.96
C PHE A 13 9.71 7.18 -5.60
N ILE A 14 9.75 8.52 -5.65
CA ILE A 14 8.67 9.33 -6.23
C ILE A 14 8.54 9.07 -7.74
N LEU A 15 9.67 9.00 -8.46
CA LEU A 15 9.68 8.67 -9.89
C LEU A 15 9.06 7.30 -10.15
N SER A 16 9.43 6.28 -9.37
CA SER A 16 8.88 4.92 -9.50
C SER A 16 7.38 4.89 -9.22
N SER A 17 6.94 5.59 -8.15
CA SER A 17 5.52 5.70 -7.81
C SER A 17 4.73 6.42 -8.91
N SER A 18 5.29 7.47 -9.51
CA SER A 18 4.65 8.23 -10.58
C SER A 18 4.50 7.40 -11.86
N LEU A 19 5.59 6.75 -12.30
CA LEU A 19 5.58 5.87 -13.47
C LEU A 19 4.61 4.71 -13.29
N TYR A 20 4.61 4.10 -12.10
CA TYR A 20 3.72 2.98 -11.80
C TYR A 20 2.25 3.41 -11.77
N SER A 21 1.93 4.59 -11.22
CA SER A 21 0.56 5.12 -11.22
C SER A 21 -0.02 5.29 -12.63
N MET A 22 0.81 5.66 -13.63
CA MET A 22 0.35 5.77 -15.02
C MET A 22 0.04 4.40 -15.68
N VAL A 23 0.65 3.33 -15.19
CA VAL A 23 0.51 1.97 -15.75
C VAL A 23 -0.51 1.15 -14.98
N ILE A 24 -0.75 1.46 -13.70
CA ILE A 24 -1.51 0.61 -12.79
C ILE A 24 -2.96 0.41 -13.22
N GLU A 25 -3.64 1.43 -13.73
CA GLU A 25 -5.03 1.32 -14.21
C GLU A 25 -5.13 0.31 -15.37
N ARG A 26 -4.23 0.43 -16.36
CA ARG A 26 -4.15 -0.53 -17.49
C ARG A 26 -3.79 -1.93 -17.04
N LEU A 27 -2.97 -2.05 -16.00
CA LEU A 27 -2.56 -3.33 -15.45
C LEU A 27 -3.75 -3.98 -14.75
N ILE A 28 -4.52 -3.20 -13.96
CA ILE A 28 -5.72 -3.65 -13.25
C ILE A 28 -6.80 -4.09 -14.24
N ASP A 29 -7.05 -3.33 -15.30
CA ASP A 29 -8.03 -3.71 -16.33
C ASP A 29 -7.67 -5.02 -17.04
N LYS A 30 -6.37 -5.37 -17.12
CA LYS A 30 -5.89 -6.53 -17.87
C LYS A 30 -5.69 -7.79 -17.03
N PHE A 31 -5.25 -7.64 -15.78
CA PHE A 31 -4.92 -8.74 -14.87
C PHE A 31 -5.87 -8.86 -13.67
N GLY A 32 -6.72 -7.88 -13.45
CA GLY A 32 -7.60 -7.80 -12.28
C GLY A 32 -6.92 -7.17 -11.05
N ALA A 33 -7.74 -6.64 -10.16
CA ALA A 33 -7.32 -5.90 -8.96
C ALA A 33 -6.50 -6.76 -7.96
N ARG A 34 -6.88 -8.03 -7.80
CA ARG A 34 -6.33 -8.96 -6.79
C ARG A 34 -4.87 -9.37 -7.03
N PRO A 35 -4.46 -9.88 -8.21
CA PRO A 35 -3.07 -10.30 -8.42
C PRO A 35 -2.08 -9.12 -8.40
N ILE A 36 -2.51 -7.91 -8.74
CA ILE A 36 -1.64 -6.73 -8.71
C ILE A 36 -1.37 -6.30 -7.28
N TYR A 37 -2.37 -6.35 -6.41
CA TYR A 37 -2.20 -6.07 -4.99
C TYR A 37 -1.27 -7.07 -4.31
N ILE A 38 -1.54 -8.37 -4.51
CA ILE A 38 -0.72 -9.45 -3.95
C ILE A 38 0.69 -9.40 -4.54
N GLY A 39 0.82 -9.20 -5.85
CA GLY A 39 2.09 -9.08 -6.56
C GLY A 39 2.94 -7.91 -6.04
N GLY A 40 2.34 -6.75 -5.82
CA GLY A 40 3.02 -5.58 -5.26
C GLY A 40 3.52 -5.82 -3.82
N LEU A 41 2.74 -6.52 -2.99
CA LEU A 41 3.13 -6.89 -1.63
C LEU A 41 4.25 -7.93 -1.58
N ILE A 42 4.18 -8.96 -2.45
CA ILE A 42 5.25 -9.98 -2.57
C ILE A 42 6.54 -9.33 -3.09
N LEU A 43 6.44 -8.46 -4.09
CA LEU A 43 7.59 -7.74 -4.65
C LEU A 43 8.25 -6.85 -3.58
N ASN A 44 7.45 -6.21 -2.73
CA ASN A 44 7.98 -5.45 -1.59
C ASN A 44 8.67 -6.35 -0.57
N SER A 45 8.08 -7.51 -0.20
CA SER A 45 8.74 -8.47 0.70
C SER A 45 10.08 -8.94 0.12
N PHE A 46 10.14 -9.23 -1.18
CA PHE A 46 11.39 -9.58 -1.86
C PHE A 46 12.42 -8.44 -1.78
N GLY A 47 12.02 -7.19 -2.06
CA GLY A 47 12.88 -6.02 -1.94
C GLY A 47 13.49 -5.85 -0.53
N MET A 48 12.70 -6.08 0.51
CA MET A 48 13.17 -6.01 1.91
C MET A 48 14.14 -7.14 2.27
N VAL A 49 13.92 -8.36 1.74
CA VAL A 49 14.85 -9.49 1.93
C VAL A 49 16.18 -9.25 1.22
N VAL A 50 16.16 -8.73 -0.01
CA VAL A 50 17.37 -8.39 -0.75
C VAL A 50 18.16 -7.30 0.00
N MET A 51 17.48 -6.30 0.58
CA MET A 51 18.09 -5.27 1.43
C MET A 51 18.70 -5.82 2.73
N ALA A 52 18.08 -6.85 3.31
CA ALA A 52 18.60 -7.50 4.52
C ALA A 52 19.89 -8.30 4.24
N ILE A 53 19.97 -9.00 3.10
CA ILE A 53 21.12 -9.84 2.73
C ILE A 53 22.30 -8.99 2.21
N PHE A 54 22.03 -8.07 1.29
CA PHE A 54 23.07 -7.26 0.64
C PHE A 54 23.05 -5.85 1.20
N LYS A 55 23.91 -5.58 2.20
CA LYS A 55 24.14 -4.25 2.79
C LYS A 55 24.97 -3.33 1.86
N ILE A 56 24.64 -3.29 0.57
CA ILE A 56 25.33 -2.51 -0.46
C ILE A 56 24.49 -1.27 -0.79
N LYS A 57 25.16 -0.15 -1.11
CA LYS A 57 24.51 1.13 -1.47
C LYS A 57 23.49 1.00 -2.61
N ALA A 58 23.71 0.07 -3.54
CA ALA A 58 22.81 -0.22 -4.67
C ALA A 58 21.47 -0.83 -4.22
N THR A 59 21.44 -1.59 -3.14
CA THR A 59 20.23 -2.29 -2.69
C THR A 59 19.15 -1.34 -2.17
N VAL A 60 19.57 -0.17 -1.68
CA VAL A 60 18.64 0.90 -1.27
C VAL A 60 17.79 1.37 -2.45
N PHE A 61 18.34 1.41 -3.67
CA PHE A 61 17.58 1.79 -4.86
C PHE A 61 16.51 0.78 -5.24
N VAL A 62 16.83 -0.52 -5.14
CA VAL A 62 15.85 -1.59 -5.36
C VAL A 62 14.71 -1.47 -4.34
N CYS A 63 15.04 -1.22 -3.07
CA CYS A 63 14.05 -0.98 -2.02
C CYS A 63 13.15 0.23 -2.32
N CYS A 64 13.72 1.35 -2.77
CA CYS A 64 12.94 2.53 -3.16
C CYS A 64 11.95 2.24 -4.29
N ILE A 65 12.35 1.44 -5.29
CA ILE A 65 11.48 1.04 -6.40
C ILE A 65 10.33 0.17 -5.89
N THR A 66 10.64 -0.89 -5.13
CA THR A 66 9.62 -1.82 -4.62
C THR A 66 8.65 -1.15 -3.64
N MET A 67 9.15 -0.24 -2.80
CA MET A 67 8.32 0.56 -1.88
C MET A 67 7.40 1.52 -2.64
N GLY A 68 7.87 2.10 -3.76
CA GLY A 68 7.08 2.96 -4.65
C GLY A 68 5.92 2.22 -5.30
N ILE A 69 6.17 1.01 -5.81
CA ILE A 69 5.13 0.14 -6.38
C ILE A 69 4.07 -0.21 -5.33
N LYS A 70 4.50 -0.62 -4.12
CA LYS A 70 3.58 -0.92 -3.02
C LYS A 70 2.73 0.30 -2.65
N TYR A 71 3.37 1.46 -2.49
CA TYR A 71 2.69 2.70 -2.11
C TYR A 71 1.65 3.09 -3.17
N ALA A 72 2.03 3.16 -4.45
CA ALA A 72 1.09 3.45 -5.53
C ALA A 72 -0.09 2.45 -5.56
N THR A 73 0.18 1.15 -5.41
CA THR A 73 -0.87 0.12 -5.42
C THR A 73 -1.82 0.27 -4.23
N MET A 74 -1.29 0.49 -3.03
CA MET A 74 -2.09 0.60 -1.80
C MET A 74 -2.99 1.83 -1.79
N TYR A 75 -2.62 2.92 -2.46
CA TYR A 75 -3.47 4.09 -2.60
C TYR A 75 -4.48 3.90 -3.75
N SER A 76 -4.07 3.48 -4.95
CA SER A 76 -4.98 3.42 -6.10
C SER A 76 -6.07 2.34 -5.98
N LEU A 77 -5.74 1.18 -5.43
CA LEU A 77 -6.66 0.04 -5.35
C LEU A 77 -7.95 0.33 -4.55
N PRO A 78 -7.91 0.82 -3.30
CA PRO A 78 -9.12 1.07 -2.53
C PRO A 78 -9.97 2.20 -3.12
N PHE A 79 -9.36 3.22 -3.73
CA PHE A 79 -10.09 4.27 -4.43
C PHE A 79 -10.81 3.73 -5.66
N LEU A 80 -10.14 2.91 -6.45
CA LEU A 80 -10.74 2.25 -7.61
C LEU A 80 -11.89 1.33 -7.17
N LEU A 81 -11.69 0.54 -6.11
CA LEU A 81 -12.73 -0.36 -5.58
C LEU A 81 -13.97 0.43 -5.13
N ILE A 82 -13.80 1.49 -4.34
CA ILE A 82 -14.91 2.36 -3.89
C ILE A 82 -15.62 3.00 -5.08
N SER A 83 -14.86 3.48 -6.07
CA SER A 83 -15.42 4.05 -7.30
C SER A 83 -16.32 3.04 -8.02
N HIS A 84 -15.83 1.82 -8.25
CA HIS A 84 -16.61 0.75 -8.87
C HIS A 84 -17.83 0.35 -8.03
N TYR A 85 -17.72 0.31 -6.71
CA TYR A 85 -18.84 0.03 -5.81
C TYR A 85 -19.96 1.08 -5.90
N HIS A 86 -19.61 2.37 -6.03
CA HIS A 86 -20.58 3.45 -6.20
C HIS A 86 -21.17 3.51 -7.61
N LEU A 87 -20.38 3.23 -8.66
CA LEU A 87 -20.88 3.18 -10.03
C LEU A 87 -21.88 2.03 -10.26
N ASN A 88 -21.66 0.88 -9.63
CA ASN A 88 -22.53 -0.30 -9.80
C ASN A 88 -23.76 -0.32 -8.88
N ASN A 89 -23.98 0.71 -8.04
CA ASN A 89 -25.06 0.77 -7.03
C ASN A 89 -25.20 -0.51 -6.18
N SER A 90 -24.10 -1.27 -5.97
CA SER A 90 -24.16 -2.56 -5.28
C SER A 90 -24.42 -2.46 -3.77
N PHE A 91 -24.44 -1.25 -3.20
CA PHE A 91 -24.94 -1.01 -1.85
C PHE A 91 -26.47 -1.09 -1.75
N ASP A 92 -27.19 -0.94 -2.87
CA ASP A 92 -28.66 -0.86 -2.91
C ASP A 92 -29.33 -2.23 -3.11
N LYS A 93 -28.57 -3.28 -3.47
CA LYS A 93 -29.14 -4.60 -3.79
C LYS A 93 -29.46 -5.49 -2.57
N LYS A 94 -29.15 -5.06 -1.34
CA LYS A 94 -29.28 -5.94 -0.16
C LYS A 94 -30.47 -5.74 0.78
N ASP A 95 -31.24 -4.67 0.70
CA ASP A 95 -32.39 -4.52 1.63
C ASP A 95 -33.60 -3.84 1.00
N LYS A 96 -34.54 -4.66 0.48
CA LYS A 96 -35.91 -4.23 0.18
C LYS A 96 -36.85 -4.30 1.40
N ILE A 97 -36.36 -4.48 2.64
CA ILE A 97 -37.23 -4.83 3.79
C ILE A 97 -37.13 -3.89 5.02
N LEU A 98 -36.27 -2.86 5.03
CA LEU A 98 -36.33 -1.84 6.10
C LEU A 98 -36.44 -0.42 5.54
N PRO A 99 -37.21 0.48 6.19
CA PRO A 99 -37.13 1.90 5.91
C PRO A 99 -35.80 2.41 6.48
N GLN A 100 -34.71 2.11 5.77
CA GLN A 100 -33.40 2.57 6.16
C GLN A 100 -33.31 4.05 5.90
N ILE A 101 -32.93 4.77 6.96
CA ILE A 101 -32.55 6.18 6.94
C ILE A 101 -31.55 6.35 5.81
N VAL A 102 -32.01 6.83 4.66
CA VAL A 102 -31.19 7.05 3.45
C VAL A 102 -30.31 8.25 3.71
N GLN A 103 -29.29 8.07 4.54
CA GLN A 103 -28.14 8.93 4.52
C GLN A 103 -27.29 8.44 3.36
N LYS A 104 -27.45 9.10 2.21
CA LYS A 104 -26.66 8.90 1.00
C LYS A 104 -25.18 8.93 1.39
N ARG A 105 -24.58 7.76 1.63
CA ARG A 105 -23.19 7.64 2.06
C ARG A 105 -22.34 8.24 0.94
N GLY A 106 -21.74 9.39 1.22
CA GLY A 106 -21.07 10.18 0.19
C GLY A 106 -19.78 9.51 -0.21
N PHE A 107 -19.51 9.41 -1.51
CA PHE A 107 -18.20 9.01 -2.04
C PHE A 107 -17.04 9.74 -1.36
N GLY A 108 -17.23 11.05 -1.10
CA GLY A 108 -16.27 11.85 -0.34
C GLY A 108 -16.09 11.43 1.13
N ALA A 109 -17.15 10.93 1.78
CA ALA A 109 -17.07 10.43 3.16
C ALA A 109 -16.26 9.12 3.22
N ASP A 110 -16.49 8.17 2.32
CA ASP A 110 -15.71 6.92 2.29
C ASP A 110 -14.24 7.17 1.92
N ILE A 111 -13.96 8.08 0.99
CA ILE A 111 -12.59 8.53 0.65
C ILE A 111 -11.92 9.21 1.85
N SER A 112 -12.65 10.08 2.56
CA SER A 112 -12.12 10.75 3.75
C SER A 112 -11.82 9.76 4.87
N THR A 113 -12.67 8.73 5.05
CA THR A 113 -12.43 7.66 6.03
C THR A 113 -11.22 6.81 5.66
N LEU A 114 -11.04 6.44 4.39
CA LEU A 114 -9.81 5.77 3.96
C LEU A 114 -8.57 6.61 4.24
N SER A 115 -8.62 7.89 3.89
CA SER A 115 -7.50 8.81 4.06
C SER A 115 -7.14 8.99 5.54
N SER A 116 -8.15 9.04 6.43
CA SER A 116 -7.90 9.15 7.87
C SER A 116 -7.28 7.87 8.45
N MET A 117 -7.69 6.68 7.97
CA MET A 117 -7.07 5.41 8.35
C MET A 117 -5.59 5.36 7.95
N LEU A 118 -5.27 5.77 6.72
CA LEU A 118 -3.90 5.80 6.21
C LEU A 118 -3.02 6.79 6.99
N PHE A 119 -3.53 7.98 7.25
CA PHE A 119 -2.81 8.98 8.02
C PHE A 119 -2.58 8.53 9.46
N LEU A 120 -3.60 7.95 10.11
CA LEU A 120 -3.47 7.40 11.45
C LEU A 120 -2.41 6.29 11.52
N ALA A 121 -2.42 5.36 10.56
CA ALA A 121 -1.39 4.33 10.46
C ALA A 121 0.02 4.92 10.31
N GLN A 122 0.18 5.95 9.48
CA GLN A 122 1.46 6.64 9.29
C GLN A 122 1.95 7.32 10.57
N VAL A 123 1.05 7.95 11.34
CA VAL A 123 1.37 8.58 12.63
C VAL A 123 1.85 7.51 13.63
N ILE A 124 1.14 6.39 13.74
CA ILE A 124 1.51 5.29 14.65
C ILE A 124 2.91 4.75 14.30
N ILE A 125 3.19 4.52 13.02
CA ILE A 125 4.51 4.05 12.56
C ILE A 125 5.58 5.09 12.91
N SER A 126 5.33 6.37 12.64
CA SER A 126 6.29 7.46 12.89
C SER A 126 6.62 7.62 14.36
N LEU A 127 5.64 7.45 15.25
CA LEU A 127 5.84 7.49 16.71
C LEU A 127 6.58 6.25 17.23
N SER A 128 6.34 5.09 16.61
CA SER A 128 6.88 3.80 17.10
C SER A 128 8.28 3.48 16.56
N ILE A 129 8.66 4.02 15.39
CA ILE A 129 9.92 3.69 14.70
C ILE A 129 11.15 3.99 15.57
N GLY A 130 11.13 5.10 16.30
CA GLY A 130 12.22 5.52 17.18
C GLY A 130 12.43 4.54 18.34
N SER A 131 11.35 4.22 19.06
CA SER A 131 11.39 3.28 20.18
C SER A 131 11.81 1.88 19.77
N ILE A 132 11.40 1.43 18.57
CA ILE A 132 11.82 0.13 18.02
C ILE A 132 13.32 0.11 17.72
N ILE A 133 13.86 1.19 17.14
CA ILE A 133 15.30 1.27 16.85
C ILE A 133 16.11 1.31 18.16
N ASP A 134 15.64 2.07 19.16
CA ASP A 134 16.27 2.17 20.47
C ASP A 134 16.33 0.83 21.21
N ALA A 135 15.22 0.09 21.23
CA ALA A 135 15.14 -1.21 21.90
C ALA A 135 16.07 -2.29 21.31
N PHE A 136 16.32 -2.27 19.99
CA PHE A 136 17.14 -3.28 19.30
C PHE A 136 18.57 -2.79 18.95
N GLY A 137 18.85 -1.50 19.14
CA GLY A 137 20.16 -0.90 18.86
C GLY A 137 20.60 -0.91 17.39
N THR A 138 19.70 -1.22 16.44
CA THR A 138 20.04 -1.29 15.01
C THR A 138 18.90 -0.81 14.12
N THR A 139 19.22 -0.09 13.05
CA THR A 139 18.24 0.35 12.05
C THR A 139 17.81 -0.76 11.10
N THR A 140 18.53 -1.89 11.07
CA THR A 140 18.18 -3.02 10.20
C THR A 140 16.89 -3.72 10.67
N ILE A 141 16.54 -3.60 11.97
CA ILE A 141 15.32 -4.20 12.52
C ILE A 141 14.05 -3.68 11.83
N VAL A 142 14.07 -2.42 11.39
CA VAL A 142 12.97 -1.78 10.67
C VAL A 142 12.74 -2.45 9.31
N VAL A 143 13.82 -2.87 8.65
CA VAL A 143 13.75 -3.55 7.35
C VAL A 143 13.15 -4.95 7.53
N TYR A 144 13.58 -5.67 8.57
CA TYR A 144 13.02 -6.99 8.89
C TYR A 144 11.55 -6.92 9.28
N SER A 145 11.16 -5.99 10.16
CA SER A 145 9.77 -5.84 10.60
C SER A 145 8.85 -5.44 9.44
N ALA A 146 9.31 -4.53 8.57
CA ALA A 146 8.55 -4.14 7.38
C ALA A 146 8.42 -5.28 6.36
N GLY A 147 9.46 -6.12 6.19
CA GLY A 147 9.39 -7.32 5.35
C GLY A 147 8.39 -8.35 5.89
N LEU A 148 8.42 -8.61 7.21
CA LEU A 148 7.45 -9.50 7.87
C LEU A 148 6.03 -8.98 7.72
N PHE A 149 5.80 -7.70 8.00
CA PHE A 149 4.47 -7.09 7.90
C PHE A 149 3.95 -7.09 6.45
N SER A 150 4.83 -6.88 5.46
CA SER A 150 4.49 -6.99 4.05
C SER A 150 4.09 -8.41 3.65
N SER A 151 4.77 -9.43 4.19
CA SER A 151 4.43 -10.83 3.93
C SER A 151 3.11 -11.23 4.60
N LEU A 152 2.87 -10.79 5.84
CA LEU A 152 1.58 -10.97 6.52
C LEU A 152 0.46 -10.26 5.75
N ALA A 153 0.72 -9.05 5.25
CA ALA A 153 -0.23 -8.32 4.42
C ALA A 153 -0.53 -9.06 3.12
N ALA A 154 0.46 -9.66 2.46
CA ALA A 154 0.25 -10.48 1.26
C ALA A 154 -0.59 -11.73 1.55
N PHE A 155 -0.36 -12.38 2.69
CA PHE A 155 -1.16 -13.53 3.12
C PHE A 155 -2.61 -13.12 3.43
N ALA A 156 -2.79 -12.03 4.18
CA ALA A 156 -4.11 -11.47 4.48
C ALA A 156 -4.84 -11.04 3.20
N ALA A 157 -4.14 -10.41 2.25
CA ALA A 157 -4.66 -10.04 0.94
C ALA A 157 -5.17 -11.24 0.13
N THR A 158 -4.59 -12.42 0.34
CA THR A 158 -5.08 -13.66 -0.29
C THR A 158 -6.44 -14.07 0.27
N GLN A 159 -6.71 -13.79 1.55
CA GLN A 159 -8.00 -14.07 2.21
C GLN A 159 -9.07 -13.01 1.94
N VAL A 160 -8.69 -11.84 1.40
CA VAL A 160 -9.65 -10.80 1.03
C VAL A 160 -10.37 -11.21 -0.25
N TRP A 161 -11.71 -11.22 -0.17
CA TRP A 161 -12.60 -11.44 -1.30
C TRP A 161 -12.66 -10.16 -2.13
N PHE A 162 -11.80 -10.04 -3.13
CA PHE A 162 -11.95 -9.02 -4.16
C PHE A 162 -13.11 -9.47 -5.04
N MET A 163 -14.24 -8.73 -5.03
CA MET A 163 -15.24 -8.87 -6.08
C MET A 163 -14.51 -8.66 -7.41
N ASP A 164 -14.62 -9.64 -8.31
CA ASP A 164 -13.91 -9.65 -9.59
C ASP A 164 -14.07 -8.29 -10.30
N LEU A 165 -12.99 -7.51 -10.26
CA LEU A 165 -12.66 -6.49 -11.26
C LEU A 165 -11.82 -7.17 -12.32
#